data_AF-A0A510I796-F1
#
_entry.id   AF-A0A510I796-F1
#
_cell.length_a   1.000
_cell.length_b   1.000
_cell.length_c   1.000
_cell.angle_alpha   90.00
_cell.angle_beta   90.00
_cell.angle_gamma   90.00
#
_symmetry.space_group_name_H-M   'P 1'
#
loop_
_entity.id
_entity.type
_entity.pdbx_description
1 polymer ?
#
loop_
_entity_poly.entity_id
_entity_poly.type
_entity_poly.pdbx_seq_one_letter_code
_entity_poly.pdbx_strand_id
1 'polypeptide(L)' 'MNSDKTFTISKFIEFKNSELSKAKYYNERLDRFMEALEGVSQWENGEYDLPDLEKAWNDTASDNPYDDHGIQSV' A
#
# COMPACT_ATOMS: atom_id res chain seq x y z
N MET A 1 -21.61 -6.28 -9.77
CA MET A 1 -21.39 -6.12 -8.32
C MET A 1 -19.93 -5.77 -8.15
N ASN A 2 -19.61 -4.48 -8.11
CA ASN A 2 -18.34 -4.06 -7.54
C ASN A 2 -18.52 -4.35 -6.05
N SER A 3 -17.95 -5.44 -5.55
CA SER A 3 -17.76 -5.56 -4.12
C SER A 3 -16.91 -4.36 -3.75
N ASP A 4 -17.47 -3.42 -2.98
CA ASP A 4 -16.71 -2.37 -2.33
C ASP A 4 -15.74 -3.11 -1.39
N LYS A 5 -14.57 -3.45 -1.94
CA LYS A 5 -13.56 -4.21 -1.22
C LYS A 5 -12.90 -3.24 -0.28
N THR A 6 -13.05 -3.49 1.00
CA THR A 6 -12.35 -2.77 2.05
C THR A 6 -11.13 -3.56 2.50
N PHE A 7 -10.07 -2.86 2.88
CA PHE A 7 -8.85 -3.47 3.41
C PHE A 7 -8.33 -2.66 4.59
N THR A 8 -7.75 -3.35 5.57
CA THR A 8 -6.83 -2.68 6.51
C THR A 8 -5.52 -2.38 5.79
N ILE A 9 -4.81 -1.35 6.25
CA ILE A 9 -3.47 -0.99 5.75
C ILE A 9 -2.55 -2.23 5.70
N SER A 10 -2.53 -3.04 6.77
CA SER A 10 -1.70 -4.25 6.83
C SER A 10 -2.06 -5.28 5.76
N LYS A 11 -3.34 -5.58 5.56
CA LYS A 11 -3.76 -6.54 4.51
C LYS A 11 -3.43 -6.03 3.11
N PHE A 12 -3.54 -4.72 2.89
CA PHE A 12 -3.18 -4.11 1.62
C PHE A 12 -1.67 -4.19 1.36
N ILE A 13 -0.83 -3.93 2.37
CA ILE A 13 0.62 -4.09 2.27
C ILE A 13 1.02 -5.54 2.01
N GLU A 14 0.38 -6.50 2.67
CA GLU A 14 0.58 -7.93 2.40
C GLU A 14 0.20 -8.29 0.96
N PHE A 15 -0.93 -7.79 0.47
CA PHE A 15 -1.34 -7.95 -0.92
C PHE A 15 -0.29 -7.37 -1.88
N LYS A 16 0.18 -6.15 -1.67
CA LYS A 16 1.21 -5.52 -2.50
C LYS A 16 2.55 -6.24 -2.46
N ASN A 17 2.98 -6.70 -1.30
CA ASN A 17 4.19 -7.52 -1.19
C ASN A 17 4.05 -8.88 -1.90
N SER A 18 2.85 -9.45 -1.95
CA SER A 18 2.62 -10.71 -2.68
C SER A 18 2.77 -10.57 -4.20
N GLU A 19 2.62 -9.36 -4.74
CA GLU A 19 2.88 -9.04 -6.15
C GLU A 19 4.39 -8.99 -6.47
N LEU A 20 5.24 -8.79 -5.45
CA LEU A 20 6.70 -8.76 -5.59
C LEU A 20 7.29 -10.18 -5.46
N SER A 21 7.92 -10.69 -6.52
CA SER A 21 8.60 -11.99 -6.46
C SER A 21 9.87 -11.89 -5.61
N LYS A 22 9.82 -12.39 -4.36
CA LYS A 22 10.95 -12.40 -3.40
C LYS A 22 11.50 -11.01 -3.05
N ALA A 23 10.65 -9.99 -3.11
CA ALA A 23 10.99 -8.63 -2.70
C ALA A 23 9.93 -8.11 -1.74
N LYS A 24 10.28 -7.06 -0.99
CA LYS A 24 9.35 -6.34 -0.12
C LYS A 24 9.54 -4.84 -0.31
N TYR A 25 8.46 -4.09 -0.15
CA TYR A 25 8.55 -2.63 -0.10
C TYR A 25 9.37 -2.18 1.11
N TYR A 26 10.17 -1.15 0.90
CA TYR A 26 10.97 -0.54 1.97
C TYR A 26 10.08 0.22 2.96
N ASN A 27 10.54 0.38 4.19
CA ASN A 27 9.81 1.14 5.21
C ASN A 27 9.53 2.57 4.73
N GLU A 28 10.49 3.25 4.08
CA GLU A 28 10.30 4.60 3.53
C GLU A 28 9.15 4.68 2.51
N ARG A 29 8.91 3.60 1.76
CA ARG A 29 7.79 3.51 0.83
C ARG A 29 6.45 3.35 1.56
N LEU A 30 6.45 2.54 2.62
CA LEU A 30 5.28 2.33 3.47
C LEU A 30 4.93 3.58 4.28
N ASP A 31 5.94 4.31 4.75
CA ASP A 31 5.78 5.56 5.52
C ASP A 31 5.11 6.62 4.66
N ARG A 32 5.61 6.87 3.44
CA ARG A 32 4.95 7.78 2.48
C ARG A 32 3.49 7.39 2.20
N PHE A 33 3.23 6.09 2.06
CA PHE A 33 1.87 5.58 1.86
C PHE A 33 0.96 5.85 3.08
N MET A 34 1.45 5.62 4.29
CA MET A 34 0.68 5.88 5.52
C MET A 34 0.43 7.39 5.71
N GLU A 35 1.41 8.24 5.41
CA GLU A 35 1.25 9.70 5.42
C GLU A 35 0.17 10.15 4.41
N ALA A 36 0.13 9.56 3.22
CA ALA A 36 -0.91 9.90 2.23
C ALA A 36 -2.32 9.43 2.61
N LEU A 37 -2.44 8.53 3.58
CA LEU A 37 -3.73 8.15 4.17
C LEU A 37 -4.14 9.06 5.33
N GLU A 38 -3.26 9.92 5.84
CA GLU A 38 -3.63 10.89 6.88
C GLU A 38 -4.70 11.86 6.36
N GLY A 39 -5.92 11.72 6.87
CA GLY A 39 -7.07 12.51 6.45
C GLY A 39 -8.00 11.81 5.44
N VAL A 40 -7.67 10.60 5.02
CA VAL A 40 -8.61 9.71 4.31
C VAL A 40 -9.58 9.10 5.32
N SER A 41 -10.87 9.12 5.00
CA SER A 41 -11.89 8.52 5.85
C SER A 41 -11.71 7.00 5.91
N GLN A 42 -11.61 6.46 7.12
CA GLN A 42 -11.61 5.03 7.38
C GLN A 42 -12.94 4.60 8.00
N TRP A 43 -13.31 3.34 7.77
CA TRP A 43 -14.44 2.68 8.40
C TRP A 43 -14.17 2.44 9.89
N GLU A 44 -15.23 2.19 10.68
CA GLU A 44 -15.12 1.96 12.13
C GLU A 44 -14.21 0.76 12.50
N ASN A 45 -14.09 -0.20 11.59
CA ASN A 45 -13.23 -1.37 11.74
C ASN A 45 -11.76 -1.13 11.34
N GLY A 46 -11.39 0.12 11.00
CA GLY A 46 -10.04 0.49 10.56
C GLY A 46 -9.70 0.06 9.13
N GLU A 47 -10.72 -0.30 8.35
CA GLU A 47 -10.55 -0.55 6.92
C GLU A 47 -10.73 0.74 6.11
N TYR A 48 -10.15 0.74 4.92
CA TYR A 48 -10.26 1.81 3.92
C TYR A 48 -10.88 1.22 2.66
N ASP A 49 -11.54 2.05 1.87
CA ASP A 49 -11.99 1.66 0.55
C ASP A 49 -10.77 1.37 -0.34
N LEU A 50 -10.81 0.25 -1.09
CA LEU A 50 -9.72 -0.13 -1.98
C LEU A 50 -9.31 1.00 -2.94
N PRO A 51 -10.22 1.77 -3.57
CA PRO A 51 -9.84 2.89 -4.43
C PRO A 51 -8.99 3.95 -3.71
N ASP A 52 -9.27 4.24 -2.43
CA ASP A 52 -8.50 5.22 -1.67
C ASP A 52 -7.10 4.70 -1.34
N LEU A 53 -7.01 3.41 -0.98
CA LEU A 53 -5.72 2.73 -0.79
C LEU A 53 -4.89 2.71 -2.08
N GLU A 54 -5.51 2.36 -3.21
CA GLU A 54 -4.83 2.33 -4.51
C GLU A 54 -4.38 3.73 -4.95
N LYS A 55 -5.21 4.75 -4.69
CA LYS A 55 -4.85 6.14 -4.99
C LYS A 55 -3.68 6.59 -4.14
N ALA A 56 -3.77 6.46 -2.80
CA ALA A 56 -2.69 6.85 -1.89
C ALA A 56 -1.39 6.09 -2.19
N TRP A 57 -1.51 4.80 -2.54
CA TRP A 57 -0.38 4.00 -3.00
C TRP A 57 0.23 4.61 -4.27
N ASN A 58 -0.54 4.80 -5.34
CA ASN A 58 0.03 5.28 -6.61
C ASN A 58 0.61 6.71 -6.50
N ASP A 59 -0.02 7.60 -5.75
CA ASP A 59 0.43 8.98 -5.57
C ASP A 59 1.79 9.10 -4.85
N THR A 60 2.19 8.05 -4.13
CA THR A 60 3.41 8.04 -3.29
C THR A 60 4.51 7.13 -3.83
N ALA A 61 4.29 6.49 -4.98
CA ALA A 61 5.30 5.69 -5.66
C ALA A 61 6.46 6.58 -6.14
N SER A 62 7.70 6.07 -6.07
CA SER A 62 8.83 6.72 -6.74
C SER A 62 8.70 6.57 -8.26
N ASP A 63 9.22 7.55 -9.01
CA ASP A 63 9.36 7.46 -10.47
C ASP A 63 10.22 6.25 -10.89
N ASN A 64 11.17 5.86 -10.03
CA ASN A 64 11.99 4.68 -10.20
C ASN A 64 11.51 3.55 -9.25
N PRO A 65 10.90 2.46 -9.76
CA PRO A 65 10.33 1.41 -8.92
C PRO A 65 11.37 0.69 -8.04
N TYR A 66 12.64 0.68 -8.45
CA TYR A 66 13.72 0.10 -7.65
C TYR A 66 14.00 0.86 -6.34
N ASP A 67 13.56 2.12 -6.23
CA ASP A 67 13.68 2.91 -5.00
C ASP A 67 12.65 2.51 -3.95
N ASP A 68 11.55 1.87 -4.37
CA ASP A 68 10.42 1.55 -3.49
C ASP A 68 10.53 0.15 -2.88
N HIS A 69 11.30 -0.76 -3.47
CA HIS A 69 11.43 -2.13 -3.02
C HIS A 69 12.87 -2.67 -3.07
N GLY A 70 13.23 -3.44 -2.05
CA GLY A 70 14.50 -4.16 -2.02
C GLY A 70 14.40 -5.54 -2.64
N ILE A 71 15.44 -5.95 -3.37
CA ILE A 71 15.69 -7.37 -3.63
C ILE A 71 16.01 -7.99 -2.27
N GLN A 72 15.22 -8.96 -1.79
CA GLN A 72 15.69 -9.75 -0.65
C GLN A 72 16.93 -10.50 -1.10
N SER A 73 18.08 -10.15 -0.55
CA SER A 73 19.28 -10.97 -0.67
C SER A 73 18.96 -12.32 -0.04
N VAL A 74 19.03 -13.37 -0.87
CA VAL A 74 18.91 -14.78 -0.48
C VAL A 74 19.99 -15.18 0.52
#